data_AF-A0A2L0UEC2-F1
#
_entry.id   AF-A0A2L0UEC2-F1
#
_cell.length_a   1.000
_cell.length_b   1.000
_cell.length_c   1.000
_cell.angle_alpha   90.00
_cell.angle_beta   90.00
_cell.angle_gamma   90.00
#
_symmetry.space_group_name_H-M   'P 1'
#
loop_
_entity.id
_entity.type
_entity.pdbx_description
1 polymer ?
#
loop_
_entity_poly.entity_id
_entity_poly.type
_entity_poly.pdbx_seq_one_letter_code
_entity_poly.pdbx_strand_id
1 'polypeptide(L)'
;MASNNDSYRISKSRTRSSGQQLASFESGMRTDPYLNGAEQTGIGHSWGLANVTSSEVAGARYDKVISLAGAGMLPDWEPRPTTEYSNLYYDDVLIHGQGATNLFTNRGVVWDGNNPIHRDEFDQYFYRGPDDDELDGAINSVEEGNIIMDNHSLIATDSEDNLKALNNMLKIVGR
;
A
#
# COMPACT_ATOMS: atom_id res chain seq x y z
N MET A 1 -24.07 5.47 -17.68
CA MET A 1 -22.80 4.88 -17.19
C MET A 1 -21.68 5.86 -17.45
N ALA A 2 -21.40 6.77 -16.51
CA ALA A 2 -20.32 7.76 -16.63
C ALA A 2 -19.59 8.04 -15.29
N SER A 3 -20.03 7.47 -14.17
CA SER A 3 -19.56 7.85 -12.83
C SER A 3 -18.26 7.19 -12.38
N ASN A 4 -17.91 6.00 -12.87
CA ASN A 4 -16.73 5.29 -12.37
C ASN A 4 -15.40 5.81 -12.95
N ASN A 5 -15.42 6.41 -14.13
CA ASN A 5 -14.20 6.88 -14.79
C ASN A 5 -13.71 8.23 -14.22
N ASP A 6 -14.64 9.10 -13.81
CA ASP A 6 -14.30 10.41 -13.25
C ASP A 6 -13.79 10.31 -11.80
N SER A 7 -14.42 9.50 -10.96
CA SER A 7 -13.94 9.25 -9.59
C SER A 7 -12.52 8.66 -9.55
N TYR A 8 -12.23 7.77 -10.50
CA TYR A 8 -10.91 7.15 -10.62
C TYR A 8 -9.84 8.13 -11.13
N ARG A 9 -10.18 8.99 -12.09
CA ARG A 9 -9.29 10.08 -12.56
C ARG A 9 -9.05 11.13 -11.48
N ILE A 10 -10.07 11.48 -10.70
CA ILE A 10 -9.95 12.39 -9.55
C ILE A 10 -9.03 11.77 -8.49
N SER A 11 -9.18 10.48 -8.20
CA SER A 11 -8.29 9.76 -7.27
C SER A 11 -6.83 9.82 -7.73
N LYS A 12 -6.53 9.43 -8.98
CA LYS A 12 -5.16 9.52 -9.54
C LYS A 12 -4.59 10.95 -9.54
N SER A 13 -5.42 11.95 -9.84
CA SER A 13 -5.01 13.35 -9.79
C SER A 13 -4.68 13.81 -8.36
N ARG A 14 -5.47 13.40 -7.37
CA ARG A 14 -5.20 13.71 -5.96
C ARG A 14 -3.92 13.03 -5.50
N THR A 15 -3.76 11.74 -5.80
CA THR A 15 -2.53 10.98 -5.52
C THR A 15 -1.30 11.67 -6.10
N ARG A 16 -1.35 12.13 -7.37
CA ARG A 16 -0.24 12.88 -7.99
C ARG A 16 0.10 14.16 -7.22
N SER A 17 -0.90 14.93 -6.83
CA SER A 17 -0.68 16.15 -6.05
C SER A 17 -0.08 15.85 -4.67
N SER A 18 -0.58 14.83 -3.98
CA SER A 18 -0.03 14.37 -2.70
C SER A 18 1.40 13.88 -2.84
N GLY A 19 1.72 13.12 -3.89
CA GLY A 19 3.09 12.67 -4.18
C GLY A 19 4.05 13.82 -4.42
N GLN A 20 3.64 14.85 -5.17
CA GLN A 20 4.46 16.06 -5.38
C GLN A 20 4.74 16.81 -4.07
N GLN A 21 3.72 16.94 -3.20
CA GLN A 21 3.90 17.56 -1.89
C GLN A 21 4.88 16.76 -1.02
N LEU A 22 4.73 15.43 -0.99
CA LEU A 22 5.62 14.56 -0.22
C LEU A 22 7.05 14.58 -0.76
N ALA A 23 7.25 14.60 -2.09
CA ALA A 23 8.57 14.73 -2.70
C ALA A 23 9.22 16.09 -2.40
N SER A 24 8.42 17.16 -2.38
CA SER A 24 8.92 18.50 -2.04
C SER A 24 9.34 18.58 -0.57
N PHE A 25 8.58 17.94 0.32
CA PHE A 25 8.94 17.81 1.73
C PHE A 25 10.25 17.03 1.91
N GLU A 26 10.38 15.88 1.24
CA GLU A 26 11.59 15.06 1.26
C GLU A 26 12.82 15.83 0.77
N SER A 27 12.71 16.50 -0.39
CA SER A 27 13.77 17.33 -0.92
C SER A 27 14.15 18.47 0.03
N GLY A 28 13.18 19.06 0.73
CA GLY A 28 13.41 20.08 1.75
C GLY A 28 14.21 19.52 2.94
N MET A 29 13.80 18.35 3.45
CA MET A 29 14.51 17.65 4.53
C MET A 29 15.96 17.35 4.17
N ARG A 30 16.25 16.97 2.91
CA ARG A 30 17.62 16.70 2.44
C ARG A 30 18.52 17.94 2.40
N THR A 31 17.98 19.15 2.47
CA THR A 31 18.80 20.38 2.55
C THR A 31 19.41 20.58 3.93
N ASP A 32 18.87 19.93 4.97
CA ASP A 32 19.42 19.97 6.32
C ASP A 32 20.68 19.06 6.40
N PRO A 33 21.85 19.57 6.80
CA PRO A 33 23.08 18.78 6.94
C PRO A 33 22.96 17.58 7.87
N TYR A 34 22.05 17.60 8.84
CA TYR A 34 21.83 16.49 9.77
C TYR A 34 20.95 15.38 9.18
N LEU A 35 20.18 15.69 8.13
CA LEU A 35 19.20 14.77 7.54
C LEU A 35 19.54 14.35 6.11
N ASN A 36 20.50 15.02 5.45
CA ASN A 36 20.84 14.77 4.05
C ASN A 36 21.26 13.32 3.75
N GLY A 37 21.89 12.64 4.71
CA GLY A 37 22.34 11.25 4.61
C GLY A 37 21.60 10.30 5.54
N ALA A 38 20.54 10.76 6.21
CA ALA A 38 19.72 9.89 7.04
C ALA A 38 18.93 8.92 6.15
N GLU A 39 18.73 7.70 6.66
CA GLU A 39 17.82 6.74 6.04
C GLU A 39 16.41 7.33 5.99
N GLN A 40 15.73 7.14 4.86
CA GLN A 40 14.34 7.50 4.68
C GLN A 40 13.51 6.28 4.31
N THR A 41 12.57 5.96 5.20
CA THR A 41 11.58 4.91 4.99
C THR A 41 10.22 5.55 4.69
N GLY A 42 9.64 5.24 3.53
CA GLY A 42 8.27 5.59 3.19
C GLY A 42 7.31 4.47 3.61
N ILE A 43 6.35 4.76 4.49
CA ILE A 43 5.35 3.77 4.93
C ILE A 43 3.96 4.22 4.49
N GLY A 44 3.23 3.33 3.80
CA GLY A 44 1.89 3.62 3.30
C GLY A 44 0.90 2.52 3.65
N HIS A 45 -0.13 2.87 4.42
CA HIS A 45 -1.28 2.00 4.67
C HIS A 45 -2.38 2.25 3.65
N SER A 46 -3.00 1.20 3.11
CA SER A 46 -4.15 1.33 2.20
C SER A 46 -3.83 2.24 1.00
N TRP A 47 -4.66 3.26 0.74
CA TRP A 47 -4.41 4.29 -0.28
C TRP A 47 -3.19 5.19 0.01
N GLY A 48 -2.65 5.16 1.23
CA GLY A 48 -1.42 5.84 1.60
C GLY A 48 -0.21 5.37 0.80
N LEU A 49 -0.14 4.08 0.42
CA LEU A 49 0.94 3.58 -0.45
C LEU A 49 0.97 4.31 -1.80
N ALA A 50 -0.20 4.63 -2.35
CA ALA A 50 -0.28 5.33 -3.62
C ALA A 50 0.35 6.73 -3.54
N ASN A 51 0.23 7.41 -2.39
CA ASN A 51 0.86 8.71 -2.17
C ASN A 51 2.38 8.59 -2.05
N VAL A 52 2.88 7.55 -1.35
CA VAL A 52 4.32 7.26 -1.23
C VAL A 52 4.93 6.94 -2.59
N THR A 53 4.35 6.00 -3.33
CA THR A 53 4.88 5.62 -4.65
C THR A 53 4.69 6.74 -5.69
N SER A 54 3.64 7.55 -5.56
CA SER A 54 3.51 8.78 -6.36
C SER A 54 4.57 9.83 -6.04
N SER A 55 5.13 9.86 -4.83
CA SER A 55 6.23 10.78 -4.54
C SER A 55 7.52 10.31 -5.23
N GLU A 56 7.75 9.00 -5.38
CA GLU A 56 8.87 8.45 -6.16
C GLU A 56 8.78 8.80 -7.64
N VAL A 57 7.56 8.84 -8.20
CA VAL A 57 7.29 9.37 -9.55
C VAL A 57 7.64 10.86 -9.62
N ALA A 58 7.35 11.62 -8.57
CA ALA A 58 7.70 13.04 -8.46
C ALA A 58 9.18 13.30 -8.10
N GLY A 59 9.97 12.25 -7.87
CA GLY A 59 11.42 12.34 -7.67
C GLY A 59 11.92 12.05 -6.25
N ALA A 60 11.02 11.80 -5.29
CA ALA A 60 11.41 11.39 -3.93
C ALA A 60 12.25 10.11 -3.96
N ARG A 61 13.15 9.98 -2.99
CA ARG A 61 14.04 8.82 -2.84
C ARG A 61 13.94 8.26 -1.43
N TYR A 62 13.60 6.98 -1.35
CA TYR A 62 13.57 6.23 -0.12
C TYR A 62 14.63 5.13 -0.16
N ASP A 63 15.19 4.81 0.99
CA ASP A 63 15.98 3.61 1.17
C ASP A 63 15.04 2.40 1.27
N LYS A 64 13.85 2.59 1.87
CA LYS A 64 12.82 1.56 2.02
C LYS A 64 11.42 2.09 1.75
N VAL A 65 10.58 1.28 1.12
CA VAL A 65 9.14 1.52 1.01
C VAL A 65 8.38 0.33 1.58
N ILE A 66 7.57 0.59 2.61
CA ILE A 66 6.78 -0.42 3.31
C ILE A 66 5.31 -0.17 3.02
N SER A 67 4.70 -1.12 2.32
CA SER A 67 3.27 -1.22 2.11
C SER A 67 2.63 -1.99 3.27
N LEU A 68 1.64 -1.38 3.92
CA LEU A 68 0.76 -2.03 4.88
C LEU A 68 -0.61 -2.18 4.21
N ALA A 69 -0.89 -3.34 3.62
CA ALA A 69 -2.09 -3.55 2.81
C ALA A 69 -2.31 -2.43 1.76
N GLY A 70 -1.29 -2.11 0.97
CA GLY A 70 -1.32 -0.98 0.06
C GLY A 70 -2.23 -1.18 -1.15
N ALA A 71 -2.94 -0.12 -1.55
CA ALA A 71 -3.91 -0.18 -2.64
C ALA A 71 -3.27 -0.26 -4.03
N GLY A 72 -2.15 0.43 -4.28
CA GLY A 72 -1.47 0.38 -5.57
C GLY A 72 -0.69 1.64 -5.93
N MET A 73 -0.18 1.67 -7.17
CA MET A 73 0.77 2.68 -7.65
C MET A 73 0.32 3.29 -8.98
N LEU A 74 0.77 4.52 -9.26
CA LEU A 74 0.50 5.17 -10.53
C LEU A 74 1.09 4.36 -11.71
N PRO A 75 0.50 4.46 -12.92
CA PRO A 75 0.97 3.68 -14.09
C PRO A 75 2.42 3.95 -14.51
N ASP A 76 2.94 5.12 -14.18
CA ASP A 76 4.30 5.59 -14.46
C ASP A 76 5.26 5.37 -13.28
N TRP A 77 4.82 4.66 -12.23
CA TRP A 77 5.72 4.22 -11.17
C TRP A 77 6.60 3.07 -11.65
N GLU A 78 7.88 3.16 -11.32
CA GLU A 78 8.87 2.12 -11.52
C GLU A 78 9.66 1.92 -10.22
N PRO A 79 9.99 0.67 -9.86
CA PRO A 79 10.81 0.39 -8.69
C PRO A 79 12.19 1.03 -8.84
N ARG A 80 12.73 1.56 -7.75
CA ARG A 80 14.10 2.08 -7.71
C ARG A 80 15.04 0.95 -7.32
N PRO A 81 16.13 0.69 -8.09
CA PRO A 81 17.07 -0.39 -7.78
C PRO A 81 17.78 -0.28 -6.42
N THR A 82 17.77 0.91 -5.83
CA THR A 82 18.39 1.22 -4.54
C THR A 82 17.39 1.29 -3.39
N THR A 83 16.13 0.94 -3.64
CA THR A 83 15.06 0.99 -2.64
C THR A 83 14.58 -0.42 -2.36
N GLU A 84 14.51 -0.78 -1.08
CA GLU A 84 13.92 -2.04 -0.66
C GLU A 84 12.40 -1.88 -0.54
N TYR A 85 11.64 -2.79 -1.16
CA TYR A 85 10.18 -2.75 -1.11
C TYR A 85 9.65 -3.96 -0.33
N SER A 86 8.76 -3.70 0.63
CA SER A 86 8.12 -4.76 1.43
C SER A 86 6.62 -4.53 1.48
N ASN A 87 5.84 -5.60 1.34
CA ASN A 87 4.40 -5.60 1.43
C ASN A 87 3.94 -6.53 2.54
N LEU A 88 3.32 -5.97 3.58
CA LEU A 88 2.80 -6.70 4.72
C LEU A 88 1.28 -6.62 4.69
N TYR A 89 0.59 -7.75 4.81
CA TYR A 89 -0.87 -7.80 4.67
C TYR A 89 -1.50 -9.03 5.32
N TYR A 90 -2.78 -8.90 5.65
CA TYR A 90 -3.70 -9.97 6.07
C TYR A 90 -4.64 -10.32 4.91
N ASP A 91 -5.48 -11.34 5.05
CA ASP A 91 -6.60 -11.54 4.12
C ASP A 91 -7.63 -10.44 4.35
N ASP A 92 -7.71 -9.47 3.44
CA ASP A 92 -8.40 -8.21 3.69
C ASP A 92 -9.24 -7.72 2.50
N VAL A 93 -10.07 -6.71 2.76
CA VAL A 93 -11.00 -6.17 1.76
C VAL A 93 -10.30 -5.71 0.48
N LEU A 94 -9.07 -5.20 0.59
CA LEU A 94 -8.33 -4.76 -0.57
C LEU A 94 -7.80 -5.95 -1.34
N ILE A 95 -7.30 -7.01 -0.72
CA ILE A 95 -6.88 -8.21 -1.45
C ILE A 95 -8.02 -8.80 -2.27
N HIS A 96 -9.20 -8.93 -1.67
CA HIS A 96 -10.39 -9.37 -2.40
C HIS A 96 -10.77 -8.39 -3.52
N GLY A 97 -10.70 -7.09 -3.27
CA GLY A 97 -10.97 -6.05 -4.29
C GLY A 97 -9.92 -5.99 -5.41
N GLN A 98 -8.67 -6.33 -5.12
CA GLN A 98 -7.54 -6.33 -6.06
C GLN A 98 -7.55 -7.58 -6.94
N GLY A 99 -8.01 -8.72 -6.41
CA GLY A 99 -8.27 -9.92 -7.19
C GLY A 99 -9.48 -9.78 -8.12
N ALA A 100 -10.35 -8.79 -7.92
CA ALA A 100 -11.48 -8.53 -8.79
C ALA A 100 -11.04 -7.83 -10.09
N THR A 101 -11.48 -8.37 -11.23
CA THR A 101 -11.24 -7.79 -12.55
C THR A 101 -12.51 -7.08 -13.05
N ASN A 102 -12.35 -5.88 -13.58
CA ASN A 102 -13.44 -5.15 -14.24
C ASN A 102 -13.82 -5.85 -15.55
N LEU A 103 -15.07 -6.29 -15.66
CA LEU A 103 -15.59 -7.07 -16.79
C LEU A 103 -15.57 -6.35 -18.14
N PHE A 104 -15.44 -5.02 -18.16
CA PHE A 104 -15.44 -4.21 -19.39
C PHE A 104 -14.06 -3.77 -19.83
N THR A 105 -13.13 -3.55 -18.88
CA THR A 105 -11.76 -3.11 -19.18
C THR A 105 -10.73 -4.22 -19.07
N ASN A 106 -11.10 -5.37 -18.50
CA ASN A 106 -10.21 -6.49 -18.17
C ASN A 106 -8.99 -6.08 -17.31
N ARG A 107 -9.14 -5.01 -16.51
CA ARG A 107 -8.12 -4.52 -15.57
C ARG A 107 -8.56 -4.77 -14.13
N GLY A 108 -7.62 -4.81 -13.20
CA GLY A 108 -7.92 -4.88 -11.76
C GLY A 108 -8.83 -3.72 -11.34
N VAL A 109 -9.84 -4.00 -10.53
CA VAL A 109 -10.80 -2.99 -10.04
C VAL A 109 -10.12 -1.94 -9.17
N VAL A 110 -9.04 -2.33 -8.48
CA VAL A 110 -8.19 -1.45 -7.68
C VAL A 110 -6.92 -1.15 -8.48
N TRP A 111 -6.59 0.13 -8.66
CA TRP A 111 -5.34 0.58 -9.32
C TRP A 111 -5.02 -0.02 -10.70
N ASP A 112 -6.04 -0.43 -11.45
CA ASP A 112 -5.88 -1.06 -12.78
C ASP A 112 -5.03 -2.36 -12.73
N GLY A 113 -4.80 -2.95 -11.55
CA GLY A 113 -3.92 -4.11 -11.37
C GLY A 113 -2.45 -3.77 -11.05
N ASN A 114 -2.08 -2.48 -10.96
CA ASN A 114 -0.74 -2.07 -10.51
C ASN A 114 -0.68 -1.98 -8.98
N ASN A 115 -0.66 -3.14 -8.33
CA ASN A 115 -0.88 -3.31 -6.89
C ASN A 115 0.30 -4.08 -6.28
N PRO A 116 0.73 -3.78 -5.03
CA PRO A 116 1.95 -4.36 -4.46
C PRO A 116 1.91 -5.90 -4.34
N ILE A 117 0.73 -6.50 -4.18
CA ILE A 117 0.55 -7.96 -4.09
C ILE A 117 0.86 -8.71 -5.41
N HIS A 118 0.92 -8.00 -6.53
CA HIS A 118 1.19 -8.57 -7.86
C HIS A 118 2.54 -8.11 -8.44
N ARG A 119 3.45 -7.63 -7.58
CA ARG A 119 4.73 -7.05 -7.97
C ARG A 119 5.87 -7.85 -7.34
N ASP A 120 6.69 -8.44 -8.19
CA ASP A 120 7.87 -9.22 -7.79
C ASP A 120 8.92 -8.35 -7.06
N GLU A 121 8.85 -7.04 -7.23
CA GLU A 121 9.78 -6.12 -6.59
C GLU A 121 9.50 -5.90 -5.10
N PHE A 122 8.29 -6.25 -4.63
CA PHE A 122 7.93 -6.21 -3.22
C PHE A 122 8.14 -7.58 -2.58
N ASP A 123 8.94 -7.63 -1.50
CA ASP A 123 8.96 -8.77 -0.61
C ASP A 123 7.59 -8.94 0.06
N GLN A 124 6.98 -10.12 -0.07
CA GLN A 124 5.61 -10.37 0.38
C GLN A 124 5.60 -11.04 1.77
N TYR A 125 4.84 -10.46 2.69
CA TYR A 125 4.65 -10.96 4.04
C TYR A 125 3.17 -11.06 4.36
N PHE A 126 2.60 -12.25 4.17
CA PHE A 126 1.22 -12.57 4.51
C PHE A 126 1.09 -13.04 5.97
N TYR A 127 0.03 -12.58 6.63
CA TYR A 127 -0.35 -12.98 7.99
C TYR A 127 -1.79 -13.48 8.01
N ARG A 128 -2.07 -14.37 8.96
CA ARG A 128 -3.41 -14.86 9.25
C ARG A 128 -4.05 -13.97 10.30
N GLY A 129 -5.26 -13.50 10.04
CA GLY A 129 -6.08 -12.72 10.97
C GLY A 129 -6.65 -13.58 12.09
N PRO A 130 -7.14 -12.94 13.17
CA PRO A 130 -7.69 -13.64 14.34
C PRO A 130 -8.92 -14.48 13.98
N ASP A 131 -9.77 -13.95 13.08
CA ASP A 131 -11.07 -14.54 12.74
C ASP A 131 -11.08 -15.14 11.32
N ASP A 132 -9.91 -15.37 10.70
CA ASP A 132 -9.81 -15.95 9.35
C ASP A 132 -10.42 -17.36 9.24
N ASP A 133 -10.55 -18.09 10.36
CA ASP A 133 -11.21 -19.40 10.39
C ASP A 133 -12.73 -19.31 10.16
N GLU A 134 -13.31 -18.11 10.28
CA GLU A 134 -14.74 -17.84 10.04
C GLU A 134 -15.04 -17.48 8.58
N LEU A 135 -14.00 -17.26 7.76
CA LEU A 135 -14.13 -16.96 6.33
C LEU A 135 -14.33 -18.23 5.50
N ASP A 136 -15.42 -18.31 4.72
CA ASP A 136 -15.73 -19.48 3.88
C ASP A 136 -15.15 -19.42 2.45
N GLY A 137 -14.33 -18.40 2.17
CA GLY A 137 -13.68 -18.15 0.88
C GLY A 137 -14.47 -17.22 -0.05
N ALA A 138 -15.74 -16.90 0.25
CA ALA A 138 -16.47 -15.83 -0.41
C ALA A 138 -17.09 -14.88 0.62
N ILE A 139 -17.10 -13.57 0.32
CA ILE A 139 -17.69 -12.58 1.24
C ILE A 139 -19.21 -12.61 1.04
N ASN A 140 -19.90 -13.45 1.80
CA ASN A 140 -21.32 -13.76 1.62
C ASN A 140 -22.21 -13.08 2.68
N SER A 141 -21.62 -12.57 3.75
CA SER A 141 -22.30 -11.98 4.89
C SER A 141 -21.69 -10.64 5.32
N VAL A 142 -22.46 -9.89 6.13
CA VAL A 142 -21.97 -8.66 6.77
C VAL A 142 -20.84 -8.97 7.75
N GLU A 143 -20.88 -10.14 8.40
CA GLU A 143 -19.90 -10.59 9.38
C GLU A 143 -18.54 -10.85 8.71
N GLU A 144 -18.51 -11.65 7.65
CA GLU A 144 -17.30 -11.85 6.82
C GLU A 144 -16.78 -10.54 6.25
N GLY A 145 -17.70 -9.65 5.84
CA GLY A 145 -17.35 -8.30 5.40
C GLY A 145 -16.69 -7.44 6.49
N ASN A 146 -17.06 -7.61 7.75
CA ASN A 146 -16.42 -6.91 8.86
C ASN A 146 -15.04 -7.51 9.16
N ILE A 147 -14.90 -8.83 9.14
CA ILE A 147 -13.60 -9.51 9.39
C ILE A 147 -12.52 -9.00 8.42
N ILE A 148 -12.80 -8.97 7.12
CA ILE A 148 -11.82 -8.48 6.12
C ILE A 148 -11.54 -6.98 6.23
N MET A 149 -12.47 -6.19 6.79
CA MET A 149 -12.28 -4.76 7.05
C MET A 149 -11.44 -4.52 8.31
N ASP A 150 -11.65 -5.36 9.32
CA ASP A 150 -10.89 -5.37 10.56
C ASP A 150 -9.46 -5.82 10.28
N ASN A 151 -9.24 -6.88 9.50
CA ASN A 151 -7.93 -7.30 8.99
C ASN A 151 -7.21 -6.17 8.23
N HIS A 152 -7.95 -5.43 7.39
CA HIS A 152 -7.37 -4.31 6.64
C HIS A 152 -6.85 -3.20 7.57
N SER A 153 -7.53 -2.97 8.69
CA SER A 153 -7.14 -1.98 9.68
C SER A 153 -6.05 -2.51 10.62
N LEU A 154 -6.12 -3.80 10.98
CA LEU A 154 -5.26 -4.48 11.95
C LEU A 154 -3.78 -4.29 11.65
N ILE A 155 -3.39 -4.39 10.38
CA ILE A 155 -1.99 -4.29 9.94
C ILE A 155 -1.29 -2.99 10.37
N ALA A 156 -2.07 -1.92 10.58
CA ALA A 156 -1.59 -0.60 10.96
C ALA A 156 -1.79 -0.29 12.45
N THR A 157 -2.03 -1.30 13.30
CA THR A 157 -2.26 -1.14 14.74
C THR A 157 -1.10 -1.68 15.58
N ASP A 158 -1.13 -1.39 16.88
CA ASP A 158 -0.27 -1.99 17.91
C ASP A 158 -1.00 -3.07 18.75
N SER A 159 -2.13 -3.59 18.23
CA SER A 159 -2.90 -4.65 18.88
C SER A 159 -2.04 -5.91 19.13
N GLU A 160 -2.39 -6.67 20.17
CA GLU A 160 -1.79 -7.98 20.46
C GLU A 160 -1.86 -8.92 19.23
N ASP A 161 -2.99 -8.88 18.51
CA ASP A 161 -3.21 -9.67 17.30
C ASP A 161 -2.30 -9.26 16.13
N ASN A 162 -1.76 -8.03 16.15
CA ASN A 162 -0.84 -7.52 15.14
C ASN A 162 0.64 -7.66 15.52
N LEU A 163 0.97 -8.13 16.74
CA LEU A 163 2.35 -8.12 17.23
C LEU A 163 3.32 -8.86 16.31
N LYS A 164 2.88 -9.93 15.63
CA LYS A 164 3.72 -10.65 14.67
C LYS A 164 4.12 -9.76 13.49
N ALA A 165 3.15 -9.09 12.87
CA ALA A 165 3.41 -8.22 11.72
C ALA A 165 4.16 -6.95 12.15
N LEU A 166 3.77 -6.33 13.27
CA LEU A 166 4.47 -5.19 13.85
C LEU A 166 5.95 -5.49 14.11
N ASN A 167 6.24 -6.62 14.77
CA ASN A 167 7.64 -7.01 15.05
C ASN A 167 8.43 -7.29 13.76
N ASN A 168 7.80 -7.79 12.71
CA ASN A 168 8.47 -7.96 11.43
C ASN A 168 8.74 -6.61 10.75
N MET A 169 7.75 -5.70 10.76
CA MET A 169 7.89 -4.34 10.23
C MET A 169 9.04 -3.60 10.92
N LEU A 170 9.11 -3.66 12.25
CA LEU A 170 10.20 -3.04 13.02
C LEU A 170 11.58 -3.61 12.66
N LYS A 171 11.66 -4.92 12.34
CA LYS A 171 12.91 -5.52 11.83
C LYS A 171 13.26 -5.02 10.43
N ILE A 172 12.28 -4.84 9.55
CA ILE A 172 12.50 -4.31 8.21
C ILE A 172 13.00 -2.86 8.30
N VAL A 173 12.35 -2.04 9.13
CA VAL A 173 12.79 -0.65 9.37
C VAL A 173 14.20 -0.60 9.97
N GLY A 174 14.54 -1.50 10.90
CA GLY A 174 15.83 -1.47 11.60
C GLY A 174 17.01 -2.18 10.91
N ARG A 175 16.81 -2.78 9.73
CA ARG A 175 17.89 -3.41 8.93
C ARG A 175 18.82 -2.38 8.32
#